data_AF-A0A932RY43-F1
#
_entry.id   AF-A0A932RY43-F1
#
_cell.length_a   1.000
_cell.length_b   1.000
_cell.length_c   1.000
_cell.angle_alpha   90.00
_cell.angle_beta   90.00
_cell.angle_gamma   90.00
#
_symmetry.space_group_name_H-M   'P 1'
#
loop_
_entity.id
_entity.type
_entity.pdbx_description
1 polymer ?
#
loop_
_entity_poly.entity_id
_entity_poly.type
_entity_poly.pdbx_seq_one_letter_code
_entity_poly.pdbx_strand_id
1 'polypeptide(L)'
;MLRATCAATAALKDGLSPTKALRLVDRLAADLPAAAPRHEVHVLLRRSGDPAREAAEALRREPRPANERYAAYQRTLAEVLSVQVERGDYHAVLDLGDAPILDVQRTLRSHLADAGVNVEPLPKDVLDRLWVLGGMSESGKSTVGELLRDEHGVTRLKIGYLVEVAAMRAGIADPYERWSEREQAERLTEEVLRFAETTKARTISLESAHRFEATAHLKRVWGDRCQVVYVDADTTVRASRAVESESRLRGRDATKRERGADGIAEIADHLVDNSGSLGALKLAVSRIASTVDLPRVTLHASGPVTQSGWLGQATDHVCDEQVALVLATGSTGTTSWRDGWSDLDLLVVRDTAPAAWLRDVAGTLPAPDGIKVGLSVFTTADIDTLRVPPRVVQSLRRAAQGVGVLYRRAGHLLPVPAAAHGDRTSRGELGLVLMTTRRLLATDQPDVRAVHKHLVLLAKIVLRADGHDLHDADDVLAAFREFHPAAQCAPPELSDLIRRPNDPVLRGQLADATDRLLTYLDRLDHTVRTSE
;
A
#
# COMPACT_ATOMS: atom_id res chain seq x y z
N MET A 1 0.45 -38.19 -11.69
CA MET A 1 1.06 -37.52 -12.87
C MET A 1 1.39 -38.46 -14.02
N LEU A 2 2.26 -39.47 -13.86
CA LEU A 2 2.63 -40.35 -14.99
C LEU A 2 1.41 -41.02 -15.67
N ARG A 3 0.45 -41.52 -14.87
CA ARG A 3 -0.83 -42.05 -15.39
C ARG A 3 -1.60 -41.03 -16.22
N ALA A 4 -1.68 -39.78 -15.74
CA ALA A 4 -2.33 -38.68 -16.46
C ALA A 4 -1.66 -38.41 -17.82
N THR A 5 -0.32 -38.35 -17.84
CA THR A 5 0.48 -38.15 -19.05
C THR A 5 0.29 -39.30 -20.05
N CYS A 6 0.33 -40.55 -19.61
CA CYS A 6 0.05 -41.71 -20.45
C CYS A 6 -1.39 -41.67 -20.99
N ALA A 7 -2.37 -41.31 -20.17
CA ALA A 7 -3.76 -41.24 -20.57
C ALA A 7 -4.00 -40.10 -21.57
N ALA A 8 -3.40 -38.93 -21.37
CA ALA A 8 -3.45 -37.84 -22.35
C ALA A 8 -2.80 -38.23 -23.68
N THR A 9 -1.70 -38.97 -23.62
CA THR A 9 -1.02 -39.49 -24.81
C THR A 9 -1.89 -40.51 -25.56
N ALA A 10 -2.49 -41.46 -24.84
CA ALA A 10 -3.39 -42.48 -25.41
C ALA A 10 -4.68 -41.84 -25.96
N ALA A 11 -5.24 -40.85 -25.27
CA ALA A 11 -6.40 -40.09 -25.73
C ALA A 11 -6.13 -39.44 -27.09
N LEU A 12 -4.99 -38.78 -27.26
CA LEU A 12 -4.62 -38.18 -28.55
C LEU A 12 -4.24 -39.19 -29.62
N LYS A 13 -3.41 -40.18 -29.27
CA LYS A 13 -2.87 -41.15 -30.22
C LYS A 13 -3.96 -42.07 -30.76
N ASP A 14 -4.83 -42.54 -29.87
CA ASP A 14 -5.81 -43.59 -30.14
C ASP A 14 -7.24 -43.03 -30.27
N GLY A 15 -7.42 -41.70 -30.23
CA GLY A 15 -8.72 -41.04 -30.39
C GLY A 15 -9.71 -41.32 -29.26
N LEU A 16 -9.21 -41.58 -28.05
CA LEU A 16 -10.03 -41.95 -26.89
C LEU A 16 -10.45 -40.71 -26.09
N SER A 17 -11.67 -40.71 -25.55
CA SER A 17 -12.07 -39.72 -24.54
C SER A 17 -11.17 -39.83 -23.29
N PRO A 18 -10.88 -38.74 -22.57
CA PRO A 18 -10.06 -38.73 -21.36
C PRO A 18 -10.38 -39.86 -20.37
N THR A 19 -11.67 -40.07 -20.06
CA THR A 19 -12.15 -41.12 -19.15
C THR A 19 -11.87 -42.54 -19.65
N LYS A 20 -11.92 -42.79 -20.96
CA LYS A 20 -11.60 -44.10 -21.56
C LYS A 20 -10.10 -44.34 -21.58
N ALA A 21 -9.32 -43.31 -21.93
CA ALA A 21 -7.87 -43.38 -21.94
C ALA A 21 -7.30 -43.62 -20.53
N LEU A 22 -7.83 -42.93 -19.51
CA LEU A 22 -7.43 -43.15 -18.12
C LEU A 22 -7.73 -44.58 -17.65
N ARG A 23 -8.92 -45.11 -17.97
CA ARG A 23 -9.27 -46.51 -17.67
C ARG A 23 -8.36 -47.52 -18.40
N LEU A 24 -7.95 -47.23 -19.63
CA LEU A 24 -6.99 -48.07 -20.35
C LEU A 24 -5.64 -48.09 -19.61
N VAL A 25 -5.13 -46.92 -19.24
CA VAL A 25 -3.86 -46.79 -18.52
C VAL A 25 -3.92 -47.44 -17.14
N ASP A 26 -5.01 -47.26 -16.39
CA ASP A 26 -5.20 -47.91 -15.09
C ASP A 26 -5.18 -49.44 -15.20
N ARG A 27 -5.82 -50.01 -16.24
CA ARG A 27 -5.77 -51.46 -16.50
C ARG A 27 -4.36 -51.94 -16.80
N LEU A 28 -3.65 -51.25 -17.70
CA LEU A 28 -2.25 -51.58 -18.02
C LEU A 28 -1.33 -51.44 -16.80
N ALA A 29 -1.57 -50.45 -15.95
CA ALA A 29 -0.81 -50.24 -14.73
C ALA A 29 -1.07 -51.31 -13.66
N ALA A 30 -2.25 -51.94 -13.66
CA ALA A 30 -2.58 -53.01 -12.73
C ALA A 30 -1.78 -54.30 -13.00
N ASP A 31 -1.34 -54.51 -14.24
CA ASP A 31 -0.52 -55.65 -14.65
C ASP A 31 0.98 -55.46 -14.35
N LEU A 32 1.38 -54.27 -13.90
CA LEU A 32 2.77 -53.98 -13.51
C LEU A 32 3.06 -54.52 -12.10
N PRO A 33 4.31 -54.94 -11.81
CA PRO A 33 4.71 -55.34 -10.46
C PRO A 33 4.33 -54.28 -9.44
N ALA A 34 3.66 -54.70 -8.36
CA ALA A 34 3.30 -53.79 -7.28
C ALA A 34 4.57 -53.15 -6.71
N ALA A 35 4.55 -51.82 -6.58
CA ALA A 35 5.61 -51.12 -5.88
C ALA A 35 5.68 -51.58 -4.42
N ALA A 36 6.86 -51.53 -3.82
CA ALA A 36 7.01 -51.78 -2.40
C ALA A 36 6.05 -50.86 -1.61
N PRO A 37 5.34 -51.37 -0.58
CA PRO A 37 4.43 -50.57 0.22
C PRO A 37 5.16 -49.36 0.80
N ARG A 38 4.69 -48.17 0.45
CA ARG A 38 5.18 -46.91 0.99
C ARG A 38 3.98 -45.99 1.23
N HIS A 39 4.09 -45.16 2.26
CA HIS A 39 3.11 -44.11 2.49
C HIS A 39 3.25 -43.05 1.39
N GLU A 40 2.23 -42.88 0.56
CA GLU A 40 2.22 -41.92 -0.53
C GLU A 40 1.17 -40.85 -0.28
N VAL A 41 1.59 -39.58 -0.29
CA VAL A 41 0.69 -38.43 -0.26
C VAL A 41 0.68 -37.81 -1.65
N HIS A 42 -0.52 -37.70 -2.23
CA HIS A 42 -0.73 -37.22 -3.60
C HIS A 42 -1.34 -35.84 -3.54
N VAL A 43 -0.58 -34.81 -3.90
CA VAL A 43 -1.04 -33.42 -3.97
C VAL A 43 -0.98 -32.95 -5.42
N LEU A 44 -2.09 -32.42 -5.94
CA LEU A 44 -2.14 -31.78 -7.25
C LEU A 44 -2.07 -30.27 -7.09
N LEU A 45 -1.07 -29.64 -7.72
CA LEU A 45 -0.99 -28.19 -7.85
C LEU A 45 -1.46 -27.82 -9.26
N ARG A 46 -2.47 -26.95 -9.36
CA ARG A 46 -2.98 -26.44 -10.63
C ARG A 46 -3.25 -24.94 -10.54
N ARG A 47 -3.25 -24.26 -11.68
CA ARG A 47 -3.60 -22.83 -11.77
C ARG A 47 -5.11 -22.61 -11.68
N SER A 48 -5.90 -23.52 -12.24
CA SER A 48 -7.36 -23.40 -12.33
C SER A 48 -8.07 -24.74 -12.23
N GLY A 49 -9.26 -24.72 -11.63
CA GLY A 49 -10.16 -25.87 -11.61
C GLY A 49 -10.87 -26.13 -12.93
N ASP A 50 -10.98 -25.12 -13.79
CA ASP A 50 -11.44 -25.24 -15.18
C ASP A 50 -10.30 -25.79 -16.07
N PRO A 51 -10.46 -26.97 -16.68
CA PRO A 51 -9.45 -27.59 -17.54
C PRO A 51 -9.03 -26.74 -18.73
N ALA A 52 -9.96 -25.98 -19.31
CA ALA A 52 -9.65 -25.14 -20.46
C ALA A 52 -8.70 -24.00 -20.07
N ARG A 53 -8.95 -23.38 -18.92
CA ARG A 53 -8.07 -22.36 -18.34
C ARG A 53 -6.73 -22.94 -17.92
N GLU A 54 -6.70 -24.11 -17.28
CA GLU A 54 -5.46 -24.79 -16.89
C GLU A 54 -4.54 -25.06 -18.09
N ALA A 55 -5.11 -25.58 -19.17
CA ALA A 55 -4.37 -25.82 -20.40
C ALA A 55 -3.85 -24.52 -21.05
N ALA A 56 -4.66 -23.46 -21.04
CA ALA A 56 -4.24 -22.15 -21.54
C ALA A 56 -3.06 -21.57 -20.74
N GLU A 57 -3.08 -21.72 -19.40
CA GLU A 57 -1.98 -21.32 -18.53
C GLU A 57 -0.71 -22.14 -18.77
N ALA A 58 -0.84 -23.46 -18.95
CA ALA A 58 0.30 -24.32 -19.28
C ALA A 58 0.95 -23.91 -20.61
N LEU A 59 0.14 -23.61 -21.63
CA LEU A 59 0.62 -23.18 -22.95
C LEU A 59 1.27 -21.78 -22.91
N ARG A 60 0.78 -20.87 -22.07
CA ARG A 60 1.37 -19.53 -21.91
C ARG A 60 2.81 -19.56 -21.37
N ARG A 61 3.18 -20.61 -20.64
CA ARG A 61 4.52 -20.79 -20.06
C ARG A 61 5.56 -21.28 -21.07
N GLU A 62 5.13 -21.75 -22.24
CA GLU A 62 6.06 -22.25 -23.24
C GLU A 62 6.87 -21.10 -23.85
N PRO A 63 8.21 -21.21 -23.90
CA PRO A 63 9.08 -20.14 -24.40
C PRO A 63 8.90 -19.90 -25.92
N ARG A 64 8.25 -20.84 -26.62
CA ARG A 64 7.93 -20.74 -28.04
C ARG A 64 6.46 -21.11 -28.25
N PRO A 65 5.79 -20.54 -29.26
CA PRO A 65 4.44 -20.95 -29.61
C PRO A 65 4.35 -22.46 -29.77
N ALA A 66 3.48 -23.08 -28.98
CA ALA A 66 3.21 -24.51 -29.06
C ALA A 66 2.61 -24.87 -30.42
N ASN A 67 3.01 -26.01 -30.99
CA ASN A 67 2.31 -26.56 -32.15
C ASN A 67 0.93 -27.10 -31.75
N GLU A 68 0.05 -27.30 -32.73
CA GLU A 68 -1.33 -27.73 -32.49
C GLU A 68 -1.41 -29.07 -31.73
N ARG A 69 -0.47 -29.98 -31.99
CA ARG A 69 -0.42 -31.29 -31.32
C ARG A 69 -0.12 -31.14 -29.83
N TYR A 70 0.84 -30.29 -29.47
CA TYR A 70 1.18 -30.01 -28.08
C TYR A 70 0.06 -29.23 -27.37
N ALA A 71 -0.59 -28.29 -28.07
CA ALA A 71 -1.76 -27.60 -27.54
C ALA A 71 -2.94 -28.54 -27.29
N ALA A 72 -3.18 -29.50 -28.20
CA ALA A 72 -4.17 -30.56 -27.99
C ALA A 72 -3.78 -31.46 -26.80
N TYR A 73 -2.49 -31.75 -26.64
CA TYR A 73 -1.98 -32.56 -25.52
C TYR A 73 -2.21 -31.87 -24.18
N GLN A 74 -1.89 -30.58 -24.06
CA GLN A 74 -2.11 -29.83 -22.81
C GLN A 74 -3.60 -29.74 -22.44
N ARG A 75 -4.49 -29.52 -23.42
CA ARG A 75 -5.94 -29.56 -23.20
C ARG A 75 -6.41 -30.93 -22.70
N THR A 76 -5.98 -31.98 -23.38
CA THR A 76 -6.34 -33.36 -23.01
C THR A 76 -5.77 -33.74 -21.64
N LEU A 77 -4.55 -33.31 -21.31
CA LEU A 77 -3.94 -33.54 -20.01
C LEU A 77 -4.73 -32.86 -18.90
N ALA A 78 -5.15 -31.61 -19.09
CA ALA A 78 -5.98 -30.90 -18.13
C ALA A 78 -7.34 -31.59 -17.90
N GLU A 79 -7.99 -32.08 -18.96
CA GLU A 79 -9.22 -32.87 -18.85
C GLU A 79 -9.01 -34.19 -18.11
N VAL A 80 -7.93 -34.92 -18.39
CA VAL A 80 -7.59 -36.15 -17.68
C VAL A 80 -7.37 -35.87 -16.19
N LEU A 81 -6.64 -34.80 -15.84
CA LEU A 81 -6.44 -34.40 -14.44
C LEU A 81 -7.77 -34.05 -13.76
N SER A 82 -8.70 -33.40 -14.46
CA SER A 82 -10.06 -33.15 -13.94
C SER A 82 -10.79 -34.44 -13.57
N VAL A 83 -10.74 -35.45 -14.45
CA VAL A 83 -11.33 -36.77 -14.19
C VAL A 83 -10.67 -37.45 -12.97
N GLN A 84 -9.35 -37.31 -12.79
CA GLN A 84 -8.66 -37.84 -11.60
C GLN A 84 -9.08 -37.12 -10.31
N VAL A 85 -9.26 -35.81 -10.38
CA VAL A 85 -9.76 -35.01 -9.25
C VAL A 85 -11.17 -35.44 -8.85
N GLU A 86 -12.08 -35.61 -9.82
CA GLU A 86 -13.46 -36.06 -9.57
C GLU A 86 -13.53 -37.47 -8.96
N ARG A 87 -12.55 -38.33 -9.28
CA ARG A 87 -12.42 -39.68 -8.69
C ARG A 87 -11.85 -39.70 -7.27
N GLY A 88 -11.34 -38.58 -6.77
CA GLY A 88 -10.66 -38.52 -5.48
C GLY A 88 -9.27 -39.15 -5.49
N ASP A 89 -8.56 -39.13 -6.63
CA ASP A 89 -7.21 -39.71 -6.76
C ASP A 89 -6.14 -38.95 -5.95
N TYR A 90 -6.48 -37.78 -5.38
CA TYR A 90 -5.56 -36.91 -4.66
C TYR A 90 -6.02 -36.66 -3.22
N HIS A 91 -5.05 -36.55 -2.31
CA HIS A 91 -5.28 -36.17 -0.92
C HIS A 91 -5.60 -34.67 -0.80
N ALA A 92 -4.98 -33.85 -1.66
CA ALA A 92 -5.26 -32.43 -1.75
C ALA A 92 -5.13 -31.94 -3.21
N VAL A 93 -6.00 -31.00 -3.59
CA VAL A 93 -5.99 -30.33 -4.89
C VAL A 93 -5.99 -28.83 -4.62
N LEU A 94 -4.93 -28.16 -5.05
CA LEU A 94 -4.74 -26.73 -4.79
C LEU A 94 -4.91 -25.95 -6.09
N ASP A 95 -5.96 -25.11 -6.12
CA ASP A 95 -6.25 -24.15 -7.18
C ASP A 95 -5.55 -22.82 -6.87
N LEU A 96 -4.33 -22.66 -7.38
CA LEU A 96 -3.40 -21.63 -6.91
C LEU A 96 -3.54 -20.28 -7.62
N GLY A 97 -4.16 -20.21 -8.80
CA GLY A 97 -4.17 -18.98 -9.61
C GLY A 97 -2.75 -18.40 -9.75
N ASP A 98 -2.62 -17.09 -9.62
CA ASP A 98 -1.33 -16.38 -9.62
C ASP A 98 -0.73 -16.16 -8.23
N ALA A 99 -1.09 -16.99 -7.24
CA ALA A 99 -0.53 -16.90 -5.89
C ALA A 99 1.02 -16.98 -5.92
N PRO A 100 1.72 -16.14 -5.11
CA PRO A 100 3.17 -16.18 -5.03
C PRO A 100 3.65 -17.47 -4.39
N ILE A 101 4.89 -17.88 -4.69
CA ILE A 101 5.46 -19.16 -4.24
C ILE A 101 5.40 -19.28 -2.71
N LEU A 102 5.60 -18.20 -1.97
CA LEU A 102 5.52 -18.19 -0.52
C LEU A 102 4.15 -18.67 0.00
N ASP A 103 3.05 -18.21 -0.62
CA ASP A 103 1.70 -18.58 -0.20
C ASP A 103 1.33 -20.00 -0.65
N VAL A 104 1.85 -20.42 -1.81
CA VAL A 104 1.78 -21.81 -2.26
C VAL A 104 2.50 -22.73 -1.26
N GLN A 105 3.70 -22.35 -0.81
CA GLN A 105 4.48 -23.13 0.17
C GLN A 105 3.76 -23.23 1.52
N ARG A 106 3.11 -22.17 1.98
CA ARG A 106 2.30 -22.21 3.22
C ARG A 106 1.16 -23.22 3.11
N THR A 107 0.39 -23.10 2.04
CA THR A 107 -0.76 -23.96 1.79
C THR A 107 -0.33 -25.41 1.64
N LEU A 108 0.70 -25.67 0.82
CA LEU A 108 1.25 -27.00 0.61
C LEU A 108 1.78 -27.62 1.91
N ARG A 109 2.58 -26.88 2.70
CA ARG A 109 3.13 -27.39 3.96
C ARG A 109 2.03 -27.72 4.96
N SER A 110 0.96 -26.91 5.03
CA SER A 110 -0.21 -27.22 5.87
C SER A 110 -0.85 -28.55 5.47
N HIS A 111 -1.15 -28.73 4.18
CA HIS A 111 -1.78 -29.98 3.70
C HIS A 111 -0.87 -31.21 3.87
N LEU A 112 0.44 -31.06 3.70
CA LEU A 112 1.40 -32.13 3.95
C LEU A 112 1.44 -32.50 5.44
N ALA A 113 1.43 -31.51 6.33
CA ALA A 113 1.37 -31.75 7.77
C ALA A 113 0.05 -32.45 8.19
N ASP A 114 -1.09 -32.01 7.64
CA ASP A 114 -2.40 -32.64 7.88
C ASP A 114 -2.44 -34.10 7.38
N ALA A 115 -1.68 -34.41 6.34
CA ALA A 115 -1.49 -35.77 5.82
C ALA A 115 -0.45 -36.60 6.61
N GLY A 116 0.12 -36.06 7.70
CA GLY A 116 1.10 -36.76 8.54
C GLY A 116 2.53 -36.73 8.02
N VAL A 117 2.84 -35.90 7.02
CA VAL A 117 4.20 -35.68 6.55
C VAL A 117 4.91 -34.72 7.50
N ASN A 118 6.09 -35.10 7.98
CA ASN A 118 6.89 -34.23 8.84
C ASN A 118 7.47 -33.07 8.02
N VAL A 119 6.77 -31.93 8.02
CA VAL A 119 7.22 -30.68 7.39
C VAL A 119 7.13 -29.55 8.41
N GLU A 120 8.14 -28.69 8.45
CA GLU A 120 8.10 -27.52 9.33
C GLU A 120 7.17 -26.45 8.72
N PRO A 121 6.18 -25.94 9.46
CA PRO A 121 5.35 -24.84 8.99
C PRO A 121 6.20 -23.58 8.80
N LEU A 122 5.85 -22.75 7.81
CA LEU A 122 6.47 -21.43 7.71
C LEU A 122 5.97 -20.53 8.86
N PRO A 123 6.82 -19.66 9.42
CA PRO A 123 6.42 -18.71 10.46
C PRO A 123 5.23 -17.86 10.02
N LYS A 124 4.32 -17.54 10.93
CA LYS A 124 3.14 -16.71 10.64
C LYS A 124 3.50 -15.23 10.76
N ASP A 125 3.46 -14.50 9.65
CA ASP A 125 3.76 -13.07 9.60
C ASP A 125 2.52 -12.22 9.31
N VAL A 126 2.68 -10.91 9.49
CA VAL A 126 1.74 -9.86 9.09
C VAL A 126 2.42 -8.88 8.11
N LEU A 127 3.42 -9.36 7.38
CA LEU A 127 4.24 -8.53 6.51
C LEU A 127 3.46 -8.19 5.23
N ASP A 128 3.15 -6.91 5.08
CA ASP A 128 2.51 -6.36 3.90
C ASP A 128 3.54 -6.08 2.79
N ARG A 129 4.78 -5.71 3.17
CA ARG A 129 5.80 -5.29 2.19
C ARG A 129 7.24 -5.56 2.62
N LEU A 130 8.03 -5.98 1.65
CA LEU A 130 9.47 -6.18 1.71
C LEU A 130 10.15 -5.34 0.63
N TRP A 131 10.99 -4.38 1.01
CA TRP A 131 11.86 -3.68 0.07
C TRP A 131 13.25 -4.28 0.07
N VAL A 132 13.84 -4.47 -1.11
CA VAL A 132 15.20 -4.98 -1.26
C VAL A 132 16.06 -3.90 -1.90
N LEU A 133 17.04 -3.38 -1.16
CA LEU A 133 17.83 -2.23 -1.58
C LEU A 133 19.13 -2.69 -2.28
N GLY A 134 19.17 -2.49 -3.60
CA GLY A 134 20.32 -2.72 -4.48
C GLY A 134 21.03 -1.43 -4.90
N GLY A 135 22.23 -1.55 -5.46
CA GLY A 135 23.04 -0.40 -5.88
C GLY A 135 24.53 -0.49 -5.54
N MET A 136 25.35 0.25 -6.28
CA MET A 136 26.82 0.26 -6.14
C MET A 136 27.32 1.03 -4.90
N SER A 137 28.60 0.90 -4.53
CA SER A 137 29.14 1.56 -3.32
C SER A 137 28.93 3.08 -3.35
N GLU A 138 28.63 3.73 -2.23
CA GLU A 138 28.36 5.19 -2.20
C GLU A 138 27.17 5.70 -3.04
N SER A 139 26.29 4.82 -3.55
CA SER A 139 25.07 5.24 -4.25
C SER A 139 23.98 5.79 -3.32
N GLY A 140 24.10 5.59 -2.00
CA GLY A 140 23.12 6.07 -1.01
C GLY A 140 22.05 5.07 -0.58
N LYS A 141 22.22 3.76 -0.88
CA LYS A 141 21.36 2.68 -0.34
C LYS A 141 21.13 2.77 1.16
N SER A 142 22.19 2.97 1.94
CA SER A 142 22.11 3.06 3.39
C SER A 142 21.25 4.25 3.82
N THR A 143 21.42 5.40 3.14
CA THR A 143 20.60 6.60 3.35
C THR A 143 19.14 6.34 3.02
N VAL A 144 18.84 5.65 1.92
CA VAL A 144 17.46 5.24 1.59
C VAL A 144 16.88 4.33 2.68
N GLY A 145 17.65 3.34 3.16
CA GLY A 145 17.24 2.48 4.26
C GLY A 145 16.94 3.25 5.55
N GLU A 146 17.76 4.26 5.87
CA GLU A 146 17.56 5.15 7.01
C GLU A 146 16.32 6.04 6.85
N LEU A 147 16.11 6.64 5.69
CA LEU A 147 14.91 7.43 5.39
C LEU A 147 13.63 6.58 5.50
N LEU A 148 13.65 5.35 4.97
CA LEU A 148 12.53 4.41 5.14
C LEU A 148 12.24 4.11 6.62
N ARG A 149 13.27 3.95 7.44
CA ARG A 149 13.11 3.70 8.88
C ARG A 149 12.59 4.93 9.62
N ASP A 150 13.27 6.06 9.46
CA ASP A 150 13.09 7.23 10.30
C ASP A 150 11.84 8.04 9.89
N GLU A 151 11.53 8.11 8.59
CA GLU A 151 10.39 8.90 8.08
C GLU A 151 9.14 8.05 7.79
N HIS A 152 9.30 6.73 7.61
CA HIS A 152 8.20 5.84 7.22
C HIS A 152 7.98 4.64 8.15
N GLY A 153 8.74 4.53 9.24
CA GLY A 153 8.57 3.46 10.24
C GLY A 153 8.89 2.06 9.72
N VAL A 154 9.62 1.95 8.62
CA VAL A 154 9.99 0.66 8.01
C VAL A 154 11.09 0.00 8.84
N THR A 155 10.93 -1.29 9.14
CA THR A 155 11.96 -2.01 9.88
C THR A 155 13.14 -2.34 8.96
N ARG A 156 14.33 -1.84 9.28
CA ARG A 156 15.53 -2.00 8.47
C ARG A 156 16.38 -3.18 8.93
N LEU A 157 16.70 -4.11 8.04
CA LEU A 157 17.49 -5.32 8.31
C LEU A 157 18.64 -5.48 7.32
N LYS A 158 19.74 -6.07 7.80
CA LYS A 158 20.91 -6.40 6.99
C LYS A 158 20.83 -7.83 6.46
N ILE A 159 20.92 -8.02 5.15
CA ILE A 159 20.94 -9.34 4.50
C ILE A 159 22.07 -10.20 5.07
N GLY A 160 23.28 -9.64 5.20
CA GLY A 160 24.42 -10.37 5.74
C GLY A 160 24.16 -10.94 7.13
N TYR A 161 23.58 -10.13 8.02
CA TYR A 161 23.19 -10.57 9.36
C TYR A 161 22.14 -11.69 9.32
N LEU A 162 21.09 -11.55 8.50
CA LEU A 162 20.04 -12.58 8.40
C LEU A 162 20.59 -13.90 7.83
N VAL A 163 21.52 -13.83 6.87
CA VAL A 163 22.20 -15.01 6.32
C VAL A 163 23.08 -15.69 7.37
N GLU A 164 23.83 -14.92 8.18
CA GLU A 164 24.62 -15.44 9.29
C GLU A 164 23.76 -16.10 10.37
N VAL A 165 22.63 -15.48 10.74
CA VAL A 165 21.67 -16.06 11.69
C VAL A 165 21.10 -17.38 11.15
N ALA A 166 20.71 -17.42 9.87
CA ALA A 166 20.26 -18.65 9.25
C ALA A 166 21.35 -19.73 9.25
N ALA A 167 22.61 -19.35 8.97
CA ALA A 167 23.74 -20.27 8.94
C ALA A 167 24.00 -20.87 10.32
N MET A 168 23.96 -20.03 11.37
CA MET A 168 24.07 -20.47 12.75
C MET A 168 23.00 -21.49 13.13
N ARG A 169 21.73 -21.27 12.74
CA ARG A 169 20.64 -22.24 12.97
C ARG A 169 20.85 -23.55 12.21
N ALA A 170 21.44 -23.49 11.02
CA ALA A 170 21.73 -24.66 10.20
C ALA A 170 23.07 -25.34 10.55
N GLY A 171 23.85 -24.81 11.49
CA GLY A 171 25.18 -25.33 11.82
C GLY A 171 26.21 -25.16 10.69
N ILE A 172 26.06 -24.14 9.85
CA ILE A 172 26.93 -23.83 8.71
C ILE A 172 27.89 -22.70 9.09
N ALA A 173 29.20 -22.92 8.86
CA ALA A 173 30.24 -21.95 9.20
C ALA A 173 30.40 -20.82 8.17
N ASP A 174 30.37 -21.15 6.87
CA ASP A 174 30.41 -20.17 5.79
C ASP A 174 29.21 -20.36 4.83
N PRO A 175 28.15 -19.54 4.97
CA PRO A 175 26.98 -19.66 4.11
C PRO A 175 27.25 -19.22 2.66
N TYR A 176 28.24 -18.37 2.39
CA TYR A 176 28.49 -17.85 1.04
C TYR A 176 29.26 -18.81 0.15
N GLU A 177 30.04 -19.72 0.75
CA GLU A 177 30.68 -20.83 0.04
C GLU A 177 29.77 -22.06 -0.06
N ARG A 178 28.93 -22.29 0.95
CA ARG A 178 28.15 -23.54 1.08
C ARG A 178 26.77 -23.49 0.44
N TRP A 179 26.15 -22.31 0.37
CA TRP A 179 24.82 -22.16 -0.20
C TRP A 179 24.90 -21.47 -1.56
N SER A 180 24.18 -22.03 -2.52
CA SER A 180 23.84 -21.33 -3.75
C SER A 180 23.07 -20.04 -3.44
N GLU A 181 23.08 -19.08 -4.36
CA GLU A 181 22.33 -17.83 -4.20
C GLU A 181 20.83 -18.05 -4.00
N ARG A 182 20.29 -19.11 -4.61
CA ARG A 182 18.92 -19.55 -4.43
C ARG A 182 18.67 -20.01 -2.99
N GLU A 183 19.51 -20.89 -2.45
CA GLU A 183 19.39 -21.35 -1.07
C GLU A 183 19.55 -20.18 -0.09
N GLN A 184 20.46 -19.23 -0.35
CA GLN A 184 20.58 -18.01 0.46
C GLN A 184 19.26 -17.22 0.47
N ALA A 185 18.58 -17.07 -0.66
CA ALA A 185 17.29 -16.38 -0.74
C ALA A 185 16.15 -17.13 -0.03
N GLU A 186 16.14 -18.46 -0.10
CA GLU A 186 15.19 -19.31 0.64
C GLU A 186 15.40 -19.18 2.15
N ARG A 187 16.65 -19.25 2.63
CA ARG A 187 17.02 -19.04 4.04
C ARG A 187 16.70 -17.64 4.54
N LEU A 188 17.00 -16.63 3.72
CA LEU A 188 16.67 -15.23 4.00
C LEU A 188 15.16 -15.03 4.15
N THR A 189 14.36 -15.66 3.29
CA THR A 189 12.89 -15.62 3.39
C THR A 189 12.41 -16.14 4.75
N GLU A 190 12.90 -17.29 5.20
CA GLU A 190 12.51 -17.84 6.49
C GLU A 190 12.90 -16.93 7.66
N GLU A 191 14.11 -16.35 7.67
CA GLU A 191 14.53 -15.44 8.74
C GLU A 191 13.73 -14.13 8.75
N VAL A 192 13.38 -13.59 7.57
CA VAL A 192 12.47 -12.43 7.48
C VAL A 192 11.11 -12.77 8.09
N LEU A 193 10.58 -13.96 7.80
CA LEU A 193 9.30 -14.41 8.37
C LEU A 193 9.38 -14.59 9.89
N ARG A 194 10.44 -15.23 10.41
CA ARG A 194 10.66 -15.38 11.86
C ARG A 194 10.75 -14.02 12.56
N PHE A 195 11.47 -13.08 11.95
CA PHE A 195 11.59 -11.73 12.47
C PHE A 195 10.24 -11.01 12.49
N ALA A 196 9.48 -11.07 11.39
CA ALA A 196 8.16 -10.44 11.27
C ALA A 196 7.13 -11.07 12.23
N GLU A 197 7.16 -12.38 12.43
CA GLU A 197 6.32 -13.08 13.41
C GLU A 197 6.58 -12.57 14.83
N THR A 198 7.84 -12.39 15.20
CA THR A 198 8.25 -11.99 16.56
C THR A 198 7.96 -10.51 16.83
N THR A 199 8.31 -9.65 15.89
CA THR A 199 8.22 -8.18 16.07
C THR A 199 6.89 -7.59 15.63
N LYS A 200 6.06 -8.39 14.94
CA LYS A 200 4.85 -7.92 14.25
C LYS A 200 5.13 -6.82 13.23
N ALA A 201 6.35 -6.77 12.70
CA ALA A 201 6.72 -5.84 11.65
C ALA A 201 5.85 -6.10 10.41
N ARG A 202 5.17 -5.03 9.95
CA ARG A 202 4.33 -5.06 8.74
C ARG A 202 5.10 -4.67 7.48
N THR A 203 6.22 -3.97 7.65
CA THR A 203 7.03 -3.48 6.53
C THR A 203 8.51 -3.57 6.87
N ILE A 204 9.29 -4.18 5.97
CA ILE A 204 10.73 -4.42 6.16
C ILE A 204 11.51 -3.91 4.94
N SER A 205 12.70 -3.34 5.18
CA SER A 205 13.71 -3.11 4.14
C SER A 205 14.95 -3.98 4.39
N LEU A 206 15.43 -4.65 3.34
CA LEU A 206 16.61 -5.50 3.32
C LEU A 206 17.75 -4.81 2.58
N GLU A 207 18.93 -4.79 3.19
CA GLU A 207 20.11 -4.19 2.57
C GLU A 207 21.41 -4.96 2.92
N SER A 208 22.48 -4.87 2.16
CA SER A 208 22.55 -4.39 0.78
C SER A 208 22.52 -5.58 -0.16
N ALA A 209 21.54 -5.61 -1.07
CA ALA A 209 21.49 -6.60 -2.12
C ALA A 209 22.63 -6.35 -3.12
N HIS A 210 23.43 -7.38 -3.36
CA HIS A 210 24.60 -7.31 -4.24
C HIS A 210 24.83 -8.63 -5.01
N ARG A 211 23.80 -9.49 -5.03
CA ARG A 211 23.77 -10.80 -5.66
C ARG A 211 22.51 -10.90 -6.50
N PHE A 212 22.65 -11.00 -7.81
CA PHE A 212 21.52 -10.93 -8.74
C PHE A 212 20.56 -12.09 -8.55
N GLU A 213 21.05 -13.34 -8.58
CA GLU A 213 20.20 -14.53 -8.55
C GLU A 213 19.47 -14.65 -7.21
N ALA A 214 20.13 -14.32 -6.10
CA ALA A 214 19.47 -14.27 -4.79
C ALA A 214 18.31 -13.26 -4.77
N THR A 215 18.53 -12.06 -5.32
CA THR A 215 17.52 -10.99 -5.36
C THR A 215 16.35 -11.36 -6.28
N ALA A 216 16.65 -11.90 -7.47
CA ALA A 216 15.65 -12.37 -8.42
C ALA A 216 14.83 -13.55 -7.85
N HIS A 217 15.46 -14.45 -7.10
CA HIS A 217 14.76 -15.54 -6.43
C HIS A 217 13.84 -15.02 -5.32
N LEU A 218 14.32 -14.09 -4.49
CA LEU A 218 13.52 -13.47 -3.44
C LEU A 218 12.26 -12.79 -4.01
N LYS A 219 12.42 -12.02 -5.09
CA LYS A 219 11.29 -11.39 -5.81
C LYS A 219 10.27 -12.43 -6.28
N ARG A 220 10.72 -13.54 -6.89
CA ARG A 220 9.83 -14.63 -7.31
C ARG A 220 9.11 -15.32 -6.14
N VAL A 221 9.80 -15.48 -5.01
CA VAL A 221 9.24 -16.15 -3.83
C VAL A 221 8.10 -15.33 -3.22
N TRP A 222 8.35 -14.04 -3.03
CA TRP A 222 7.43 -13.12 -2.35
C TRP A 222 6.37 -12.51 -3.27
N GLY A 223 6.59 -12.54 -4.59
CA GLY A 223 5.72 -11.88 -5.57
C GLY A 223 5.65 -10.37 -5.35
N ASP A 224 4.47 -9.79 -5.53
CA ASP A 224 4.23 -8.34 -5.46
C ASP A 224 4.54 -7.73 -4.08
N ARG A 225 4.58 -8.56 -3.02
CA ARG A 225 5.01 -8.10 -1.68
C ARG A 225 6.48 -7.70 -1.63
N CYS A 226 7.32 -8.19 -2.55
CA CYS A 226 8.74 -7.84 -2.62
C CYS A 226 9.00 -6.84 -3.74
N GLN A 227 9.42 -5.63 -3.37
CA GLN A 227 9.84 -4.60 -4.30
C GLN A 227 11.34 -4.36 -4.24
N VAL A 228 12.00 -4.45 -5.39
CA VAL A 228 13.43 -4.18 -5.53
C VAL A 228 13.61 -2.69 -5.84
N VAL A 229 14.38 -2.00 -5.00
CA VAL A 229 14.76 -0.60 -5.19
C VAL A 229 16.24 -0.55 -5.50
N TYR A 230 16.58 -0.13 -6.72
CA TYR A 230 17.96 0.07 -7.12
C TYR A 230 18.30 1.56 -7.01
N VAL A 231 19.24 1.89 -6.12
CA VAL A 231 19.71 3.26 -5.91
C VAL A 231 20.98 3.47 -6.70
N ASP A 232 20.90 4.35 -7.68
CA ASP A 232 22.01 4.75 -8.52
C ASP A 232 22.49 6.17 -8.20
N ALA A 233 23.73 6.47 -8.56
CA ALA A 233 24.25 7.83 -8.52
C ALA A 233 25.42 7.91 -9.51
N ASP A 234 25.60 9.09 -10.11
CA ASP A 234 26.69 9.31 -11.04
C ASP A 234 28.05 8.98 -10.41
N THR A 235 28.95 8.41 -11.21
CA THR A 235 30.27 7.98 -10.75
C THR A 235 31.07 9.09 -10.08
N THR A 236 30.97 10.33 -10.57
CA THR A 236 31.67 11.50 -9.99
C THR A 236 31.10 11.85 -8.63
N VAL A 237 29.77 11.79 -8.48
CA VAL A 237 29.07 12.03 -7.21
C VAL A 237 29.40 10.93 -6.19
N ARG A 238 29.50 9.67 -6.63
CA ARG A 238 29.89 8.55 -5.77
C ARG A 238 31.34 8.68 -5.31
N ALA A 239 32.24 9.06 -6.21
CA ALA A 239 33.64 9.31 -5.88
C ALA A 239 33.79 10.47 -4.89
N SER A 240 33.00 11.55 -5.04
CA SER A 240 33.06 12.68 -4.09
C SER A 240 32.50 12.36 -2.71
N ARG A 241 31.63 11.34 -2.58
CA ARG A 241 31.08 10.86 -1.30
C ARG A 241 32.00 9.85 -0.60
N ALA A 242 32.89 9.20 -1.34
CA ALA A 242 33.77 8.18 -0.80
C ALA A 242 34.82 8.78 0.13
N VAL A 243 34.95 8.21 1.33
CA VAL A 243 36.03 8.53 2.26
C VAL A 243 37.37 7.94 1.77
N GLU A 244 37.31 6.88 0.97
CA GLU A 244 38.47 6.19 0.41
C GLU A 244 38.90 6.73 -0.97
N SER A 245 40.09 6.33 -1.42
CA SER A 245 40.58 6.68 -2.76
C SER A 245 39.69 6.09 -3.84
N GLU A 246 39.55 6.81 -4.96
CA GLU A 246 38.75 6.38 -6.11
C GLU A 246 39.19 5.01 -6.65
N SER A 247 40.49 4.69 -6.59
CA SER A 247 41.03 3.38 -6.98
C SER A 247 40.49 2.22 -6.14
N ARG A 248 40.34 2.41 -4.81
CA ARG A 248 39.78 1.38 -3.91
C ARG A 248 38.28 1.23 -4.12
N LEU A 249 37.57 2.35 -4.32
CA LEU A 249 36.15 2.35 -4.66
C LEU A 249 35.88 1.54 -5.93
N ARG A 250 36.67 1.80 -7.00
CA ARG A 250 36.58 1.04 -8.26
C ARG A 250 36.86 -0.45 -8.07
N GLY A 251 37.81 -0.83 -7.21
CA GLY A 251 38.10 -2.21 -6.86
C GLY A 251 36.93 -2.91 -6.16
N ARG A 252 36.33 -2.29 -5.14
CA ARG A 252 35.12 -2.81 -4.46
C ARG A 252 33.95 -2.96 -5.44
N ASP A 253 33.79 -2.00 -6.33
CA ASP A 253 32.75 -2.04 -7.34
C ASP A 253 32.97 -3.16 -8.37
N ALA A 254 34.22 -3.47 -8.73
CA ALA A 254 34.52 -4.61 -9.60
C ALA A 254 34.03 -5.92 -8.98
N THR A 255 34.37 -6.17 -7.71
CA THR A 255 33.88 -7.36 -6.99
C THR A 255 32.36 -7.40 -6.87
N LYS A 256 31.69 -6.24 -6.73
CA LYS A 256 30.22 -6.19 -6.70
C LYS A 256 29.60 -6.46 -8.07
N ARG A 257 30.19 -5.96 -9.15
CA ARG A 257 29.75 -6.27 -10.52
C ARG A 257 29.93 -7.74 -10.86
N GLU A 258 31.04 -8.36 -10.44
CA GLU A 258 31.24 -9.81 -10.58
C GLU A 258 30.13 -10.64 -9.90
N ARG A 259 29.54 -10.12 -8.82
CA ARG A 259 28.40 -10.74 -8.12
C ARG A 259 27.04 -10.35 -8.72
N GLY A 260 27.02 -9.53 -9.78
CA GLY A 260 25.81 -9.08 -10.47
C GLY A 260 25.07 -7.93 -9.77
N ALA A 261 25.74 -7.15 -8.93
CA ALA A 261 25.08 -6.07 -8.19
C ALA A 261 24.46 -5.00 -9.11
N ASP A 262 25.08 -4.69 -10.24
CA ASP A 262 24.60 -3.78 -11.29
C ASP A 262 23.42 -4.35 -12.08
N GLY A 263 23.45 -5.65 -12.38
CA GLY A 263 22.33 -6.36 -13.01
C GLY A 263 21.03 -6.30 -12.21
N ILE A 264 21.07 -6.01 -10.90
CA ILE A 264 19.87 -5.84 -10.07
C ILE A 264 18.99 -4.69 -10.61
N ALA A 265 19.57 -3.69 -11.29
CA ALA A 265 18.82 -2.62 -11.93
C ALA A 265 17.80 -3.15 -12.97
N GLU A 266 18.08 -4.27 -13.62
CA GLU A 266 17.21 -4.86 -14.66
C GLU A 266 15.93 -5.48 -14.09
N ILE A 267 15.96 -5.89 -12.81
CA ILE A 267 14.81 -6.48 -12.10
C ILE A 267 14.20 -5.52 -11.08
N ALA A 268 14.70 -4.29 -11.01
CA ALA A 268 14.24 -3.28 -10.07
C ALA A 268 12.80 -2.84 -10.39
N ASP A 269 11.97 -2.76 -9.36
CA ASP A 269 10.65 -2.13 -9.45
C ASP A 269 10.77 -0.61 -9.42
N HIS A 270 11.80 -0.10 -8.73
CA HIS A 270 12.08 1.32 -8.62
C HIS A 270 13.57 1.60 -8.89
N LEU A 271 13.84 2.49 -9.83
CA LEU A 271 15.17 3.06 -10.09
C LEU A 271 15.22 4.46 -9.50
N VAL A 272 16.12 4.70 -8.54
CA VAL A 272 16.28 6.00 -7.87
C VAL A 272 17.62 6.60 -8.26
N ASP A 273 17.58 7.70 -9.00
CA ASP A 273 18.76 8.54 -9.23
C ASP A 273 19.02 9.43 -8.01
N ASN A 274 20.12 9.14 -7.32
CA ASN A 274 20.61 9.87 -6.16
C ASN A 274 21.85 10.73 -6.50
N SER A 275 21.93 11.23 -7.73
CA SER A 275 22.92 12.23 -8.14
C SER A 275 22.54 13.65 -7.70
N GLY A 276 21.25 13.86 -7.38
CA GLY A 276 20.70 15.15 -6.96
C GLY A 276 20.83 15.46 -5.47
N SER A 277 19.95 16.34 -4.98
CA SER A 277 19.91 16.77 -3.59
C SER A 277 19.24 15.75 -2.67
N LEU A 278 19.54 15.83 -1.37
CA LEU A 278 18.85 15.02 -0.35
C LEU A 278 17.34 15.25 -0.36
N GLY A 279 16.87 16.47 -0.65
CA GLY A 279 15.44 16.75 -0.80
C GLY A 279 14.79 15.95 -1.92
N ALA A 280 15.45 15.84 -3.08
CA ALA A 280 14.97 14.99 -4.18
C ALA A 280 14.93 13.51 -3.78
N LEU A 281 15.96 13.03 -3.05
CA LEU A 281 16.00 11.66 -2.54
C LEU A 281 14.84 11.39 -1.56
N LYS A 282 14.59 12.28 -0.59
CA LYS A 282 13.47 12.14 0.36
C LYS A 282 12.13 12.05 -0.36
N LEU A 283 11.92 12.88 -1.38
CA LEU A 283 10.70 12.82 -2.19
C LEU A 283 10.59 11.49 -2.95
N ALA A 284 11.68 10.98 -3.51
CA ALA A 284 11.70 9.68 -4.19
C ALA A 284 11.39 8.52 -3.22
N VAL A 285 12.01 8.51 -2.04
CA VAL A 285 11.76 7.50 -0.99
C VAL A 285 10.32 7.58 -0.49
N SER A 286 9.81 8.78 -0.23
CA SER A 286 8.42 9.00 0.14
C SER A 286 7.47 8.45 -0.92
N ARG A 287 7.77 8.63 -2.21
CA ARG A 287 6.98 8.02 -3.29
C ARG A 287 6.98 6.50 -3.14
N ILE A 288 8.14 5.85 -3.07
CA ILE A 288 8.28 4.39 -2.95
C ILE A 288 7.52 3.84 -1.73
N ALA A 289 7.63 4.50 -0.58
CA ALA A 289 6.94 4.11 0.65
C ALA A 289 5.43 4.34 0.56
N SER A 290 5.00 5.41 -0.13
CA SER A 290 3.60 5.76 -0.35
C SER A 290 2.90 4.91 -1.43
N THR A 291 3.65 4.27 -2.33
CA THR A 291 3.15 3.32 -3.34
C THR A 291 2.64 2.00 -2.71
N VAL A 292 2.10 2.06 -1.50
CA VAL A 292 1.09 1.09 -1.04
C VAL A 292 0.05 1.02 -2.16
N ASP A 293 -0.35 -0.18 -2.57
CA ASP A 293 -1.39 -0.39 -3.57
C ASP A 293 -2.72 0.17 -3.05
N LEU A 294 -2.88 1.48 -3.18
CA LEU A 294 -4.11 2.17 -2.87
C LEU A 294 -5.11 1.68 -3.91
N PRO A 295 -6.27 1.15 -3.49
CA PRO A 295 -7.31 0.81 -4.44
C PRO A 295 -7.63 2.06 -5.27
N ARG A 296 -7.48 1.91 -6.58
CA ARG A 296 -7.75 2.96 -7.54
C ARG A 296 -9.18 2.79 -8.04
N VAL A 297 -10.02 3.79 -7.80
CA VAL A 297 -11.45 3.70 -8.12
C VAL A 297 -11.84 4.64 -9.25
N THR A 298 -12.80 4.19 -10.02
CA THR A 298 -13.52 5.03 -10.99
C THR A 298 -14.55 5.84 -10.22
N LEU A 299 -14.41 7.17 -10.24
CA LEU A 299 -15.38 8.07 -9.63
C LEU A 299 -16.62 8.26 -10.50
N HIS A 300 -17.77 8.50 -9.86
CA HIS A 300 -19.00 8.90 -10.55
C HIS A 300 -19.33 10.35 -10.19
N ALA A 301 -19.55 11.18 -11.21
CA ALA A 301 -19.95 12.57 -11.00
C ALA A 301 -21.25 12.60 -10.21
N SER A 302 -21.23 13.37 -9.13
CA SER A 302 -22.25 13.42 -8.08
C SER A 302 -22.10 14.75 -7.37
N GLY A 303 -22.54 15.81 -8.05
CA GLY A 303 -22.55 17.16 -7.50
C GLY A 303 -23.62 17.30 -6.43
N PRO A 304 -23.36 18.05 -5.34
CA PRO A 304 -24.40 18.40 -4.38
C PRO A 304 -25.46 19.30 -5.05
N VAL A 305 -26.70 19.21 -4.58
CA VAL A 305 -27.79 20.08 -5.05
C VAL A 305 -27.59 21.53 -4.59
N THR A 306 -26.97 21.71 -3.42
CA THR A 306 -26.70 23.01 -2.81
C THR A 306 -25.68 23.80 -3.65
N GLN A 307 -26.01 25.05 -3.99
CA GLN A 307 -25.17 25.94 -4.82
C GLN A 307 -24.79 25.35 -6.19
N SER A 308 -25.61 24.46 -6.76
CA SER A 308 -25.35 23.77 -8.04
C SER A 308 -25.06 24.72 -9.21
N GLY A 309 -25.75 25.87 -9.27
CA GLY A 309 -25.51 26.90 -10.28
C GLY A 309 -24.10 27.49 -10.22
N TRP A 310 -23.62 27.83 -9.01
CA TRP A 310 -22.26 28.33 -8.82
C TRP A 310 -21.23 27.22 -9.06
N LEU A 311 -21.48 26.00 -8.57
CA LEU A 311 -20.58 24.87 -8.76
C LEU A 311 -20.39 24.51 -10.22
N GLY A 312 -21.43 24.61 -11.05
CA GLY A 312 -21.34 24.46 -12.50
C GLY A 312 -20.41 25.50 -13.12
N GLN A 313 -20.67 26.80 -12.86
CA GLN A 313 -19.86 27.90 -13.37
C GLN A 313 -18.39 27.81 -12.93
N ALA A 314 -18.16 27.49 -11.66
CA ALA A 314 -16.82 27.35 -11.12
C ALA A 314 -16.10 26.14 -11.71
N THR A 315 -16.80 25.03 -11.97
CA THR A 315 -16.22 23.86 -12.64
C THR A 315 -15.83 24.19 -14.07
N ASP A 316 -16.73 24.80 -14.85
CA ASP A 316 -16.46 25.20 -16.23
C ASP A 316 -15.29 26.19 -16.32
N HIS A 317 -15.16 27.08 -15.33
CA HIS A 317 -14.08 28.05 -15.25
C HIS A 317 -12.71 27.42 -14.99
N VAL A 318 -12.63 26.40 -14.13
CA VAL A 318 -11.35 25.77 -13.77
C VAL A 318 -10.95 24.66 -14.73
N CYS A 319 -11.90 24.05 -15.44
CA CYS A 319 -11.69 22.88 -16.28
C CYS A 319 -10.90 23.21 -17.56
N ASP A 320 -9.79 22.51 -17.75
CA ASP A 320 -9.00 22.48 -18.98
C ASP A 320 -8.44 21.06 -19.22
N GLU A 321 -7.63 20.87 -20.27
CA GLU A 321 -7.05 19.57 -20.63
C GLU A 321 -6.13 18.97 -19.56
N GLN A 322 -5.54 19.82 -18.71
CA GLN A 322 -4.64 19.43 -17.62
C GLN A 322 -5.41 19.01 -16.36
N VAL A 323 -6.69 19.37 -16.23
CA VAL A 323 -7.51 19.03 -15.06
C VAL A 323 -7.91 17.56 -15.10
N ALA A 324 -7.54 16.84 -14.04
CA ALA A 324 -7.88 15.45 -13.82
C ALA A 324 -9.15 15.28 -12.97
N LEU A 325 -9.37 16.17 -12.00
CA LEU A 325 -10.46 16.08 -11.03
C LEU A 325 -10.86 17.45 -10.49
N VAL A 326 -12.15 17.68 -10.29
CA VAL A 326 -12.69 18.80 -9.50
C VAL A 326 -13.68 18.27 -8.47
N LEU A 327 -13.46 18.62 -7.19
CA LEU A 327 -14.34 18.27 -6.09
C LEU A 327 -14.86 19.52 -5.36
N ALA A 328 -16.14 19.50 -4.99
CA ALA A 328 -16.67 20.30 -3.89
C ALA A 328 -16.29 19.63 -2.56
N THR A 329 -15.57 20.35 -1.70
CA THR A 329 -15.03 19.80 -0.45
C THR A 329 -15.64 20.45 0.79
N GLY A 330 -15.34 19.90 1.97
CA GLY A 330 -15.91 20.39 3.23
C GLY A 330 -17.44 20.28 3.26
N SER A 331 -18.10 21.30 3.81
CA SER A 331 -19.56 21.39 3.80
C SER A 331 -20.13 21.64 2.40
N THR A 332 -19.35 22.28 1.50
CA THR A 332 -19.75 22.57 0.10
C THR A 332 -20.17 21.32 -0.66
N GLY A 333 -19.44 20.21 -0.47
CA GLY A 333 -19.73 18.93 -1.12
C GLY A 333 -20.93 18.18 -0.55
N THR A 334 -21.73 18.79 0.34
CA THR A 334 -22.69 18.07 1.19
C THR A 334 -23.96 18.88 1.44
N THR A 335 -24.95 18.23 2.05
CA THR A 335 -26.18 18.88 2.53
C THR A 335 -26.00 19.70 3.81
N SER A 336 -24.83 19.65 4.48
CA SER A 336 -24.58 20.38 5.72
C SER A 336 -24.08 21.82 5.51
N TRP A 337 -24.04 22.30 4.26
CA TRP A 337 -23.73 23.70 3.97
C TRP A 337 -24.75 24.65 4.59
N ARG A 338 -24.27 25.70 5.26
CA ARG A 338 -25.10 26.70 5.95
C ARG A 338 -24.79 28.10 5.42
N ASP A 339 -25.84 28.83 5.04
CA ASP A 339 -25.70 30.21 4.61
C ASP A 339 -25.14 31.11 5.72
N GLY A 340 -24.26 32.05 5.36
CA GLY A 340 -23.54 32.92 6.30
C GLY A 340 -22.51 32.21 7.20
N TRP A 341 -22.37 30.88 7.14
CA TRP A 341 -21.43 30.11 8.00
C TRP A 341 -20.50 29.18 7.25
N SER A 342 -20.88 28.64 6.10
CA SER A 342 -20.04 27.76 5.28
C SER A 342 -19.24 28.55 4.25
N ASP A 343 -17.99 28.12 4.01
CA ASP A 343 -17.21 28.59 2.85
C ASP A 343 -17.62 27.77 1.61
N LEU A 344 -17.21 28.23 0.43
CA LEU A 344 -17.28 27.47 -0.82
C LEU A 344 -15.90 26.94 -1.18
N ASP A 345 -15.65 25.67 -0.90
CA ASP A 345 -14.33 25.05 -1.04
C ASP A 345 -14.27 24.10 -2.25
N LEU A 346 -13.39 24.42 -3.21
CA LEU A 346 -13.07 23.58 -4.35
C LEU A 346 -11.68 22.97 -4.21
N LEU A 347 -11.59 21.68 -4.54
CA LEU A 347 -10.33 20.99 -4.77
C LEU A 347 -10.19 20.73 -6.27
N VAL A 348 -9.10 21.21 -6.87
CA VAL A 348 -8.75 20.98 -8.27
C VAL A 348 -7.47 20.17 -8.33
N VAL A 349 -7.50 19.05 -9.06
CA VAL A 349 -6.33 18.22 -9.34
C VAL A 349 -5.94 18.38 -10.80
N ARG A 350 -4.67 18.75 -11.06
CA ARG A 350 -4.14 18.98 -12.41
C ARG A 350 -2.86 18.21 -12.65
N ASP A 351 -2.48 17.96 -13.89
CA ASP A 351 -1.16 17.37 -14.16
C ASP A 351 -0.03 18.36 -13.79
N THR A 352 -0.26 19.65 -14.03
CA THR A 352 0.65 20.74 -13.61
C THR A 352 -0.14 21.92 -13.04
N ALA A 353 0.49 22.69 -12.14
CA ALA A 353 -0.13 23.86 -11.51
C ALA A 353 0.82 25.09 -11.56
N PRO A 354 1.08 25.66 -12.75
CA PRO A 354 1.98 26.80 -12.88
C PRO A 354 1.41 28.06 -12.21
N ALA A 355 2.29 28.88 -11.65
CA ALA A 355 1.90 30.09 -10.91
C ALA A 355 1.07 31.09 -11.75
N ALA A 356 1.31 31.16 -13.06
CA ALA A 356 0.53 32.02 -13.96
C ALA A 356 -0.94 31.59 -13.99
N TRP A 357 -1.22 30.30 -14.15
CA TRP A 357 -2.57 29.76 -14.13
C TRP A 357 -3.22 29.93 -12.76
N LEU A 358 -2.47 29.70 -11.67
CA LEU A 358 -3.00 29.88 -10.32
C LEU A 358 -3.48 31.31 -10.08
N ARG A 359 -2.72 32.31 -10.54
CA ARG A 359 -3.10 33.73 -10.43
C ARG A 359 -4.32 34.07 -11.27
N ASP A 360 -4.37 33.56 -12.49
CA ASP A 360 -5.48 33.79 -13.41
C ASP A 360 -6.79 33.25 -12.84
N VAL A 361 -6.80 31.96 -12.49
CA VAL A 361 -7.99 31.30 -11.92
C VAL A 361 -8.37 31.91 -10.57
N ALA A 362 -7.44 32.10 -9.64
CA ALA A 362 -7.77 32.68 -8.34
C ALA A 362 -8.29 34.13 -8.45
N GLY A 363 -7.84 34.88 -9.47
CA GLY A 363 -8.26 36.26 -9.70
C GLY A 363 -9.59 36.40 -10.45
N THR A 364 -10.04 35.35 -11.15
CA THR A 364 -11.22 35.39 -12.03
C THR A 364 -12.32 34.39 -11.65
N LEU A 365 -12.08 33.53 -10.65
CA LEU A 365 -13.07 32.59 -10.14
C LEU A 365 -14.29 33.36 -9.59
N PRO A 366 -15.53 33.01 -10.01
CA PRO A 366 -16.72 33.68 -9.52
C PRO A 366 -16.82 33.56 -8.00
N ALA A 367 -16.95 34.69 -7.30
CA ALA A 367 -17.16 34.73 -5.85
C ALA A 367 -18.52 35.35 -5.56
N PRO A 368 -19.48 34.59 -4.99
CA PRO A 368 -20.75 35.16 -4.55
C PRO A 368 -20.53 36.20 -3.45
N ASP A 369 -21.35 37.25 -3.46
CA ASP A 369 -21.23 38.35 -2.50
C ASP A 369 -21.27 37.85 -1.05
N GLY A 370 -20.26 38.23 -0.26
CA GLY A 370 -20.16 37.89 1.16
C GLY A 370 -19.79 36.44 1.48
N ILE A 371 -19.57 35.58 0.47
CA ILE A 371 -19.20 34.17 0.66
C ILE A 371 -17.73 33.97 0.29
N LYS A 372 -16.94 33.46 1.23
CA LYS A 372 -15.54 33.14 0.99
C LYS A 372 -15.42 31.89 0.12
N VAL A 373 -14.68 32.01 -0.98
CA VAL A 373 -14.31 30.90 -1.86
C VAL A 373 -12.89 30.43 -1.54
N GLY A 374 -12.76 29.14 -1.21
CA GLY A 374 -11.50 28.45 -1.03
C GLY A 374 -11.16 27.63 -2.27
N LEU A 375 -9.96 27.84 -2.83
CA LEU A 375 -9.43 27.03 -3.92
C LEU A 375 -8.18 26.28 -3.44
N SER A 376 -8.26 24.96 -3.40
CA SER A 376 -7.13 24.07 -3.13
C SER A 376 -6.70 23.41 -4.44
N VAL A 377 -5.44 23.56 -4.84
CA VAL A 377 -4.91 23.00 -6.09
C VAL A 377 -3.77 22.04 -5.78
N PHE A 378 -3.85 20.83 -6.32
CA PHE A 378 -2.80 19.81 -6.20
C PHE A 378 -2.48 19.20 -7.55
N THR A 379 -1.28 18.65 -7.71
CA THR A 379 -0.96 17.91 -8.92
C THR A 379 -1.46 16.46 -8.83
N THR A 380 -1.62 15.79 -9.98
CA THR A 380 -1.87 14.34 -10.02
C THR A 380 -0.78 13.58 -9.27
N ALA A 381 0.48 14.01 -9.39
CA ALA A 381 1.60 13.45 -8.64
C ALA A 381 1.47 13.64 -7.11
N ASP A 382 0.96 14.78 -6.64
CA ASP A 382 0.72 15.00 -5.20
C ASP A 382 -0.37 14.06 -4.67
N ILE A 383 -1.44 13.87 -5.46
CA ILE A 383 -2.54 12.98 -5.12
C ILE A 383 -2.11 11.51 -5.16
N ASP A 384 -1.39 11.09 -6.18
CA ASP A 384 -0.87 9.72 -6.33
C ASP A 384 0.10 9.33 -5.20
N THR A 385 0.81 10.30 -4.63
CA THR A 385 1.77 10.08 -3.53
C THR A 385 1.23 10.50 -2.16
N LEU A 386 -0.05 10.90 -2.08
CA LEU A 386 -0.71 11.42 -0.88
C LEU A 386 0.09 12.53 -0.17
N ARG A 387 0.77 13.39 -0.93
CA ARG A 387 1.44 14.60 -0.42
C ARG A 387 0.43 15.72 -0.24
N VAL A 388 -0.61 15.43 0.52
CA VAL A 388 -1.75 16.33 0.71
C VAL A 388 -2.15 16.38 2.18
N PRO A 389 -2.72 17.50 2.65
CA PRO A 389 -3.19 17.60 4.03
C PRO A 389 -4.30 16.58 4.35
N PRO A 390 -4.54 16.24 5.63
CA PRO A 390 -5.55 15.27 6.05
C PRO A 390 -6.96 15.60 5.55
N ARG A 391 -7.31 16.89 5.45
CA ARG A 391 -8.60 17.33 4.89
C ARG A 391 -8.80 16.91 3.43
N VAL A 392 -7.71 16.84 2.65
CA VAL A 392 -7.74 16.39 1.26
C VAL A 392 -7.85 14.88 1.22
N VAL A 393 -7.07 14.15 2.02
CA VAL A 393 -7.21 12.68 2.20
C VAL A 393 -8.67 12.30 2.49
N GLN A 394 -9.33 13.02 3.41
CA GLN A 394 -10.74 12.81 3.70
C GLN A 394 -11.64 13.11 2.49
N SER A 395 -11.39 14.21 1.78
CA SER A 395 -12.16 14.57 0.59
C SER A 395 -12.04 13.50 -0.51
N LEU A 396 -10.86 12.90 -0.70
CA LEU A 396 -10.65 11.80 -1.63
C LEU A 396 -11.44 10.54 -1.25
N ARG A 397 -11.45 10.17 0.05
CA ARG A 397 -12.26 9.04 0.55
C ARG A 397 -13.76 9.26 0.32
N ARG A 398 -14.24 10.49 0.49
CA ARG A 398 -15.65 10.85 0.26
C ARG A 398 -16.00 10.88 -1.23
N ALA A 399 -15.09 11.37 -2.07
CA ALA A 399 -15.25 11.31 -3.52
C ALA A 399 -15.43 9.86 -4.00
N ALA A 400 -14.67 8.91 -3.43
CA ALA A 400 -14.83 7.49 -3.72
C ALA A 400 -16.21 6.93 -3.34
N GLN A 401 -16.95 7.60 -2.45
CA GLN A 401 -18.33 7.28 -2.06
C GLN A 401 -19.36 8.07 -2.88
N GLY A 402 -18.95 8.83 -3.90
CA GLY A 402 -19.84 9.65 -4.71
C GLY A 402 -20.27 10.95 -4.02
N VAL A 403 -19.40 11.56 -3.22
CA VAL A 403 -19.68 12.84 -2.57
C VAL A 403 -18.82 13.94 -3.14
N GLY A 404 -19.47 15.00 -3.64
CA GLY A 404 -18.82 16.23 -4.05
C GLY A 404 -18.04 16.14 -5.36
N VAL A 405 -18.23 15.09 -6.17
CA VAL A 405 -17.49 14.93 -7.44
C VAL A 405 -18.17 15.79 -8.52
N LEU A 406 -17.51 16.87 -8.93
CA LEU A 406 -18.04 17.80 -9.94
C LEU A 406 -17.58 17.44 -11.34
N TYR A 407 -16.29 17.16 -11.50
CA TYR A 407 -15.68 16.78 -12.78
C TYR A 407 -14.61 15.72 -12.59
N ARG A 408 -14.46 14.84 -13.59
CA ARG A 408 -13.31 13.95 -13.71
C ARG A 408 -12.91 13.80 -15.17
N ARG A 409 -11.61 13.66 -15.42
CA ARG A 409 -11.10 13.27 -16.74
C ARG A 409 -11.39 11.80 -17.01
N ALA A 410 -11.77 11.48 -18.25
CA ALA A 410 -11.97 10.09 -18.68
C ALA A 410 -10.70 9.25 -18.46
N GLY A 411 -10.85 8.04 -17.92
CA GLY A 411 -9.73 7.14 -17.60
C GLY A 411 -8.92 7.51 -16.36
N HIS A 412 -9.15 8.67 -15.72
CA HIS A 412 -8.48 9.00 -14.46
C HIS A 412 -9.04 8.15 -13.32
N LEU A 413 -8.15 7.42 -12.63
CA LEU A 413 -8.48 6.60 -11.47
C LEU A 413 -7.96 7.27 -10.20
N LEU A 414 -8.84 7.48 -9.22
CA LEU A 414 -8.48 8.13 -7.97
C LEU A 414 -7.85 7.12 -7.00
N PRO A 415 -6.65 7.37 -6.45
CA PRO A 415 -6.14 6.59 -5.33
C PRO A 415 -6.98 6.85 -4.08
N VAL A 416 -7.51 5.79 -3.46
CA VAL A 416 -8.34 5.90 -2.25
C VAL A 416 -7.53 5.48 -1.01
N PRO A 417 -7.17 6.41 -0.13
CA PRO A 417 -6.45 6.09 1.10
C PRO A 417 -7.29 5.22 2.05
N ALA A 418 -6.67 4.22 2.66
CA ALA A 418 -7.28 3.49 3.77
C ALA A 418 -7.53 4.42 4.97
N ALA A 419 -8.51 4.09 5.82
CA ALA A 419 -8.88 4.90 7.00
C ALA A 419 -7.66 5.20 7.90
N ALA A 420 -6.83 4.19 8.16
CA ALA A 420 -5.61 4.30 8.97
C ALA A 420 -4.57 5.30 8.43
N HIS A 421 -4.62 5.66 7.13
CA HIS A 421 -3.78 6.73 6.58
C HIS A 421 -4.32 8.13 6.95
N GLY A 422 -5.64 8.31 6.93
CA GLY A 422 -6.30 9.53 7.37
C GLY A 422 -6.07 9.81 8.87
N ASP A 423 -6.05 8.76 9.70
CA ASP A 423 -5.82 8.90 11.14
C ASP A 423 -4.39 9.34 11.45
N ARG A 424 -3.39 8.68 10.83
CA ARG A 424 -1.97 9.03 11.01
C ARG A 424 -1.68 10.48 10.61
N THR A 425 -2.19 10.90 9.45
CA THR A 425 -2.00 12.27 8.95
C THR A 425 -2.71 13.29 9.85
N SER A 426 -3.93 13.00 10.32
CA SER A 426 -4.67 13.88 11.25
C SER A 426 -3.94 14.05 12.59
N ARG A 427 -3.34 12.99 13.14
CA ARG A 427 -2.53 13.05 14.37
C ARG A 427 -1.27 13.90 14.17
N GLY A 428 -0.65 13.83 13.00
CA GLY A 428 0.53 14.65 12.65
C GLY A 428 0.25 16.16 12.68
N GLU A 429 -0.99 16.60 12.40
CA GLU A 429 -1.38 18.01 12.46
C GLU A 429 -1.83 18.48 13.86
N LEU A 430 -2.01 17.58 14.83
CA LEU A 430 -2.56 17.91 16.15
C LEU A 430 -1.82 19.07 16.82
N GLY A 431 -0.47 19.07 16.79
CA GLY A 431 0.33 20.16 17.36
C GLY A 431 0.03 21.53 16.73
N LEU A 432 -0.15 21.58 15.40
CA LEU A 432 -0.50 22.82 14.69
C LEU A 432 -1.93 23.28 15.01
N VAL A 433 -2.87 22.34 15.12
CA VAL A 433 -4.27 22.64 15.49
C VAL A 433 -4.35 23.14 16.93
N LEU A 434 -3.64 22.51 17.88
CA LEU A 434 -3.54 22.97 19.27
C LEU A 434 -2.97 24.38 19.36
N MET A 435 -1.84 24.64 18.70
CA MET A 435 -1.22 25.97 18.67
C MET A 435 -2.18 27.02 18.09
N THR A 436 -2.85 26.70 16.99
CA THR A 436 -3.79 27.63 16.34
C THR A 436 -5.01 27.90 17.22
N THR A 437 -5.55 26.88 17.88
CA THR A 437 -6.69 27.01 18.79
C THR A 437 -6.34 27.90 19.98
N ARG A 438 -5.19 27.68 20.62
CA ARG A 438 -4.68 28.54 21.70
C ARG A 438 -4.54 29.99 21.26
N ARG A 439 -4.00 30.23 20.05
CA ARG A 439 -3.88 31.58 19.49
C ARG A 439 -5.24 32.24 19.26
N LEU A 440 -6.24 31.50 18.78
CA LEU A 440 -7.61 32.02 18.56
C LEU A 440 -8.27 32.43 19.89
N LEU A 441 -8.06 31.66 20.96
CA LEU A 441 -8.59 31.99 22.28
C LEU A 441 -7.87 33.16 22.95
N ALA A 442 -6.58 33.37 22.64
CA ALA A 442 -5.78 34.46 23.21
C ALA A 442 -6.12 35.85 22.66
N THR A 443 -6.93 35.94 21.60
CA THR A 443 -7.35 37.22 21.00
C THR A 443 -8.44 37.89 21.83
N ASP A 444 -8.38 39.22 22.00
CA ASP A 444 -9.37 40.00 22.77
C ASP A 444 -10.82 39.83 22.26
N GLN A 445 -10.97 39.63 20.94
CA GLN A 445 -12.24 39.30 20.30
C GLN A 445 -12.05 38.08 19.40
N PRO A 446 -12.23 36.86 19.95
CA PRO A 446 -12.08 35.63 19.18
C PRO A 446 -13.10 35.56 18.04
N ASP A 447 -12.65 35.16 16.85
CA ASP A 447 -13.54 34.80 15.76
C ASP A 447 -14.32 33.54 16.15
N VAL A 448 -15.60 33.72 16.50
CA VAL A 448 -16.52 32.65 16.93
C VAL A 448 -16.56 31.50 15.93
N ARG A 449 -16.57 31.81 14.64
CA ARG A 449 -16.61 30.82 13.57
C ARG A 449 -15.32 30.02 13.53
N ALA A 450 -14.17 30.69 13.65
CA ALA A 450 -12.87 30.03 13.67
C ALA A 450 -12.68 29.15 14.91
N VAL A 451 -13.06 29.65 16.09
CA VAL A 451 -12.98 28.90 17.36
C VAL A 451 -13.84 27.65 17.30
N HIS A 452 -15.10 27.76 16.88
CA HIS A 452 -16.00 26.61 16.75
C HIS A 452 -15.45 25.56 15.77
N LYS A 453 -14.98 25.99 14.58
CA LYS A 453 -14.39 25.06 13.60
C LYS A 453 -13.17 24.31 14.18
N HIS A 454 -12.32 24.97 14.98
CA HIS A 454 -11.15 24.34 15.60
C HIS A 454 -11.52 23.42 16.77
N LEU A 455 -12.52 23.78 17.58
CA LEU A 455 -13.09 22.90 18.60
C LEU A 455 -13.55 21.57 17.99
N VAL A 456 -14.38 21.65 16.95
CA VAL A 456 -14.89 20.46 16.23
C VAL A 456 -13.74 19.65 15.64
N LEU A 457 -12.72 20.32 15.07
CA LEU A 457 -11.54 19.64 14.51
C LEU A 457 -10.74 18.88 15.58
N LEU A 458 -10.50 19.49 16.75
CA LEU A 458 -9.83 18.83 17.87
C LEU A 458 -10.63 17.61 18.36
N ALA A 459 -11.92 17.77 18.61
CA ALA A 459 -12.81 16.67 19.02
C ALA A 459 -12.77 15.51 18.00
N LYS A 460 -12.80 15.84 16.70
CA LYS A 460 -12.73 14.86 15.61
C LYS A 460 -11.38 14.13 15.54
N ILE A 461 -10.25 14.81 15.83
CA ILE A 461 -8.94 14.16 15.87
C ILE A 461 -8.89 13.12 17.00
N VAL A 462 -9.44 13.44 18.18
CA VAL A 462 -9.49 12.50 19.32
C VAL A 462 -10.39 11.32 19.02
N LEU A 463 -11.64 11.55 18.57
CA LEU A 463 -12.57 10.49 18.24
C LEU A 463 -12.03 9.52 17.18
N ARG A 464 -11.30 10.03 16.19
CA ARG A 464 -10.61 9.19 15.20
C ARG A 464 -9.49 8.37 15.81
N ALA A 465 -8.79 8.92 16.81
CA ALA A 465 -7.77 8.14 17.51
C ALA A 465 -8.38 6.91 18.19
N ASP A 466 -9.64 7.01 18.61
CA ASP A 466 -10.44 5.94 19.22
C ASP A 466 -11.23 5.09 18.20
N GLY A 467 -11.10 5.37 16.89
CA GLY A 467 -11.72 4.59 15.82
C GLY A 467 -13.09 5.08 15.34
N HIS A 468 -13.54 6.26 15.76
CA HIS A 468 -14.80 6.87 15.33
C HIS A 468 -14.56 7.92 14.21
N ASP A 469 -15.06 7.67 12.99
CA ASP A 469 -14.94 8.58 11.84
C ASP A 469 -16.27 9.29 11.55
N LEU A 470 -16.48 10.43 12.21
CA LEU A 470 -17.67 11.29 12.06
C LEU A 470 -17.38 12.53 11.21
N HIS A 471 -18.42 13.11 10.61
CA HIS A 471 -18.26 14.15 9.58
C HIS A 471 -19.06 15.42 9.85
N ASP A 472 -20.28 15.30 10.36
CA ASP A 472 -21.09 16.44 10.76
C ASP A 472 -20.60 17.03 12.09
N ALA A 473 -20.67 18.35 12.24
CA ALA A 473 -20.17 19.03 13.43
C ALA A 473 -20.98 18.66 14.67
N ASP A 474 -22.30 18.55 14.54
CA ASP A 474 -23.20 18.26 15.65
C ASP A 474 -23.02 16.80 16.10
N ASP A 475 -22.91 15.87 15.14
CA ASP A 475 -22.60 14.46 15.41
C ASP A 475 -21.24 14.29 16.11
N VAL A 476 -20.21 15.01 15.64
CA VAL A 476 -18.87 14.98 16.25
C VAL A 476 -18.93 15.45 17.71
N LEU A 477 -19.59 16.57 17.99
CA LEU A 477 -19.66 17.11 19.34
C LEU A 477 -20.54 16.26 20.26
N ALA A 478 -21.63 15.68 19.73
CA ALA A 478 -22.47 14.73 20.47
C ALA A 478 -21.69 13.48 20.87
N ALA A 479 -21.02 12.83 19.91
CA ALA A 479 -20.20 11.66 20.17
C ALA A 479 -19.02 11.98 21.10
N PHE A 480 -18.37 13.14 20.94
CA PHE A 480 -17.27 13.54 21.81
C PHE A 480 -17.72 13.67 23.28
N ARG A 481 -18.91 14.23 23.52
CA ARG A 481 -19.49 14.31 24.87
C ARG A 481 -19.81 12.93 25.47
N GLU A 482 -20.26 12.00 24.63
CA GLU A 482 -20.58 10.63 25.03
C GLU A 482 -19.32 9.83 25.38
N PHE A 483 -18.30 9.85 24.51
CA PHE A 483 -17.08 9.06 24.67
C PHE A 483 -16.02 9.70 25.58
N HIS A 484 -16.04 11.03 25.73
CA HIS A 484 -15.11 11.78 26.60
C HIS A 484 -15.82 12.70 27.60
N PRO A 485 -16.68 12.15 28.49
CA PRO A 485 -17.43 12.96 29.46
C PRO A 485 -16.51 13.75 30.41
N ALA A 486 -15.30 13.25 30.68
CA ALA A 486 -14.31 13.90 31.52
C ALA A 486 -13.79 15.24 30.95
N ALA A 487 -13.92 15.45 29.63
CA ALA A 487 -13.54 16.71 28.99
C ALA A 487 -14.50 17.86 29.38
N GLN A 488 -15.73 17.55 29.79
CA GLN A 488 -16.77 18.55 30.13
C GLN A 488 -16.94 19.62 29.03
N CYS A 489 -16.72 19.24 27.77
CA CYS A 489 -16.82 20.12 26.61
C CYS A 489 -18.29 20.24 26.18
N ALA A 490 -18.93 21.36 26.52
CA ALA A 490 -20.31 21.64 26.18
C ALA A 490 -20.42 23.00 25.45
N PRO A 491 -20.07 23.06 24.16
CA PRO A 491 -20.20 24.29 23.38
C PRO A 491 -21.68 24.63 23.13
N PRO A 492 -22.00 25.90 22.82
CA PRO A 492 -23.33 26.28 22.35
C PRO A 492 -23.72 25.57 21.06
N GLU A 493 -25.03 25.46 20.82
CA GLU A 493 -25.58 24.94 19.57
C GLU A 493 -25.12 25.80 18.38
N LEU A 494 -24.74 25.13 17.28
CA LEU A 494 -24.26 25.81 16.08
C LEU A 494 -25.28 26.82 15.52
N SER A 495 -26.57 26.48 15.57
CA SER A 495 -27.64 27.36 15.10
C SER A 495 -27.74 28.69 15.88
N ASP A 496 -27.40 28.68 17.17
CA ASP A 496 -27.36 29.88 18.00
C ASP A 496 -26.15 30.75 17.67
N LEU A 497 -24.99 30.14 17.46
CA LEU A 497 -23.77 30.83 17.05
C LEU A 497 -23.92 31.50 15.68
N ILE A 498 -24.66 30.89 14.75
CA ILE A 498 -24.97 31.46 13.44
C ILE A 498 -25.90 32.68 13.58
N ARG A 499 -26.96 32.58 14.39
CA ARG A 499 -27.96 33.65 14.52
C ARG A 499 -27.46 34.84 15.35
N ARG A 500 -26.62 34.57 16.35
CA ARG A 500 -26.17 35.56 17.34
C ARG A 500 -24.65 35.50 17.55
N PRO A 501 -23.83 35.68 16.50
CA PRO A 501 -22.37 35.52 16.58
C PRO A 501 -21.70 36.58 17.49
N ASN A 502 -22.41 37.66 17.83
CA ASN A 502 -21.92 38.75 18.67
C ASN A 502 -22.42 38.67 20.12
N ASP A 503 -23.20 37.66 20.50
CA ASP A 503 -23.71 37.48 21.85
C ASP A 503 -22.56 37.16 22.83
N PRO A 504 -22.27 38.01 23.83
CA PRO A 504 -21.17 37.79 24.77
C PRO A 504 -21.30 36.49 25.57
N VAL A 505 -22.52 36.05 25.85
CA VAL A 505 -22.77 34.82 26.63
C VAL A 505 -22.39 33.60 25.80
N LEU A 506 -22.85 33.54 24.55
CA LEU A 506 -22.51 32.44 23.65
C LEU A 506 -21.01 32.38 23.35
N ARG A 507 -20.37 33.56 23.21
CA ARG A 507 -18.91 33.67 23.04
C ARG A 507 -18.15 33.11 24.25
N GLY A 508 -18.54 33.50 25.45
CA GLY A 508 -17.94 33.00 26.69
C GLY A 508 -18.09 31.49 26.81
N GLN A 509 -19.29 30.96 26.57
CA GLN A 509 -19.54 29.51 26.59
C GLN A 509 -18.68 28.74 25.58
N LEU A 510 -18.53 29.26 24.36
CA LEU A 510 -17.69 28.62 23.35
C LEU A 510 -16.21 28.64 23.74
N ALA A 511 -15.71 29.78 24.26
CA ALA A 511 -14.35 29.91 24.73
C ALA A 511 -14.06 28.92 25.88
N ASP A 512 -14.94 28.88 26.89
CA ASP A 512 -14.84 27.97 28.04
C ASP A 512 -14.86 26.49 27.61
N ALA A 513 -15.75 26.10 26.69
CA ALA A 513 -15.79 24.74 26.18
C ALA A 513 -14.50 24.37 25.44
N THR A 514 -13.94 25.32 24.68
CA THR A 514 -12.68 25.12 23.96
C THR A 514 -11.50 25.00 24.91
N ASP A 515 -11.43 25.85 25.94
CA ASP A 515 -10.39 25.80 26.96
C ASP A 515 -10.42 24.49 27.77
N ARG A 516 -11.62 24.00 28.11
CA ARG A 516 -11.81 22.69 28.75
C ARG A 516 -11.30 21.55 27.88
N LEU A 517 -11.59 21.58 26.58
CA LEU A 517 -11.07 20.60 25.64
C LEU A 517 -9.54 20.63 25.57
N LEU A 518 -8.92 21.81 25.50
CA LEU A 518 -7.46 21.94 25.51
C LEU A 518 -6.85 21.38 26.80
N THR A 519 -7.42 21.74 27.96
CA THR A 519 -6.99 21.24 29.27
C THR A 519 -7.13 19.72 29.37
N TYR A 520 -8.19 19.15 28.80
CA TYR A 520 -8.38 17.70 28.76
C TYR A 520 -7.30 17.02 27.90
N LEU A 521 -6.97 17.58 26.74
CA LEU A 521 -5.91 17.07 25.88
C LEU A 521 -4.54 17.11 26.55
N ASP A 522 -4.23 18.20 27.27
CA ASP A 522 -2.97 18.31 28.03
C ASP A 522 -2.88 17.23 29.13
N ARG A 523 -4.00 16.87 29.76
CA ARG A 523 -4.04 15.77 30.75
C ARG A 523 -3.80 14.39 30.14
N LEU A 524 -4.29 14.15 28.93
CA LEU A 524 -4.06 12.87 28.23
C LEU A 524 -2.57 12.66 27.89
N ASP A 525 -1.83 13.74 27.66
CA ASP A 525 -0.39 13.67 27.37
C ASP A 525 0.43 13.26 28.61
N HIS A 526 -0.04 13.65 29.80
CA HIS A 526 0.60 13.35 31.09
C HIS A 526 0.36 11.92 31.62
N THR A 527 -0.36 11.07 30.89
CA THR A 527 -0.61 9.68 31.31
C THR A 527 0.62 8.77 31.14
N VAL A 528 1.64 9.21 30.39
CA VAL A 528 2.92 8.51 30.26
C VAL A 528 3.82 8.88 31.45
N ARG A 529 3.77 8.07 32.51
CA ARG A 529 4.77 8.13 33.58
C ARG A 529 6.08 7.55 33.04
N THR A 530 7.06 8.40 32.78
CA THR A 530 8.45 7.94 32.68
C THR A 530 8.84 7.46 34.08
N SER A 531 9.08 6.16 34.23
CA SER A 531 9.80 5.64 35.39
C SER A 531 11.17 6.32 35.43
N GLU A 532 11.45 7.04 36.52
CA GLU A 532 12.82 7.46 36.86
C GLU A 532 13.76 6.25 36.95
#